data_AF-A0AAW2TGI1-F1
#
_entry.id   AF-A0AAW2TGI1-F1
#
_cell.length_a   1.000
_cell.length_b   1.000
_cell.length_c   1.000
_cell.angle_alpha   90.00
_cell.angle_beta   90.00
_cell.angle_gamma   90.00
#
_symmetry.space_group_name_H-M   'P 1'
#
loop_
_entity.id
_entity.type
_entity.pdbx_description
1 polymer ?
#
loop_
_entity_poly.entity_id
_entity_poly.type
_entity_poly.pdbx_seq_one_letter_code
_entity_poly.pdbx_strand_id
1 'polypeptide(L)'
;MMKPKLKPLHWDKVRASSDRAMVWDQLKSSSFQLNEEMIETLFTVSASTVNAKDGGRRHIIPDMNQQNLVLDPKKSQNIAILLRALNVTVDEVCEALVEGNADTLGTELLESLLKMAPTKEEERKLKEFKDETPFKLGTAEAFLKAVLDIPFAFKRVDAMLYIANFESEVEHLTRSFDTLESACKELKSSRMFLKLLEAVLKTGNRMNVGTNRGDAQAFKLDTLLKLVDVKGADGKTTLLHFVVQEIIRAEGARLSGVNHHPNAEKSQQSTLQDEVQFRKLGLQVVSRLSGELTNVKKAAAMDAEVLSNDVSKLATGISKIMEVVKLNAELPLKDGTGKFCDSMTEFLKKAEGEIANVQAQEGIAFSMVKGLTEYFHGDSGKEEAHPLRLFMVVRDFLSILDQVCKDVGKINERTMVNSGRQIQIPANPSLLQVFPGFNERQQSSSSDDESSSSS
;
A
#
# COMPACT_ATOMS: atom_id res chain seq x y z
N MET A 1 20.88 50.00 5.56
CA MET A 1 21.70 48.95 6.20
C MET A 1 21.82 47.78 5.25
N MET A 2 23.00 47.15 5.13
CA MET A 2 23.16 45.93 4.33
C MET A 2 22.55 44.76 5.11
N LYS A 3 21.68 43.96 4.48
CA LYS A 3 21.11 42.75 5.10
C LYS A 3 22.22 41.72 5.35
N PRO A 4 22.21 41.02 6.50
CA PRO A 4 23.21 40.00 6.81
C PRO A 4 23.11 38.83 5.81
N LYS A 5 24.25 38.22 5.48
CA LYS A 5 24.31 37.08 4.56
C LYS A 5 23.92 35.80 5.31
N LEU A 6 22.82 35.18 4.89
CA LEU A 6 22.32 33.92 5.46
C LEU A 6 22.99 32.70 4.81
N LYS A 7 22.99 31.57 5.51
CA LYS A 7 23.41 30.28 4.96
C LYS A 7 22.49 29.88 3.78
N PRO A 8 23.04 29.53 2.60
CA PRO A 8 22.22 29.22 1.42
C PRO A 8 21.50 27.88 1.57
N LEU A 9 20.22 27.84 1.18
CA LEU A 9 19.46 26.60 1.00
C LEU A 9 19.74 26.06 -0.41
N HIS A 10 20.23 24.83 -0.50
CA HIS A 10 20.57 24.18 -1.77
C HIS A 10 19.35 23.40 -2.30
N TRP A 11 18.43 24.11 -2.95
CA TRP A 11 17.24 23.53 -3.57
C TRP A 11 17.39 23.36 -5.09
N ASP A 12 16.71 22.36 -5.66
CA ASP A 12 16.61 22.20 -7.10
C ASP A 12 15.42 23.01 -7.64
N LYS A 13 15.72 24.16 -8.26
CA LYS A 13 14.71 25.09 -8.75
C LYS A 13 13.96 24.51 -9.94
N VAL A 14 12.66 24.29 -9.79
CA VAL A 14 11.76 23.93 -10.90
C VAL A 14 11.46 25.16 -11.76
N ARG A 15 11.59 25.04 -13.09
CA ARG A 15 11.21 26.11 -14.03
C ARG A 15 9.71 26.07 -14.25
N ALA A 16 9.03 27.18 -13.93
CA ALA A 16 7.60 27.39 -14.15
C ALA A 16 7.27 27.69 -15.62
N SER A 17 7.73 26.86 -16.56
CA SER A 17 7.60 27.10 -18.00
C SER A 17 6.68 26.09 -18.70
N SER A 18 5.64 25.61 -18.02
CA SER A 18 4.61 24.76 -18.63
C SER A 18 3.27 25.45 -18.51
N ASP A 19 2.45 25.40 -19.56
CA ASP A 19 1.10 25.97 -19.64
C ASP A 19 0.07 25.28 -18.71
N ARG A 20 0.55 24.58 -17.68
CA ARG A 20 -0.22 23.81 -16.70
C ARG A 20 -0.20 24.55 -15.36
N ALA A 21 -1.38 24.71 -14.77
CA ALA A 21 -1.53 25.26 -13.43
C ALA A 21 -0.77 24.38 -12.41
N MET A 22 0.11 24.99 -11.63
CA MET A 22 0.86 24.36 -10.55
C MET A 22 0.29 24.74 -9.20
N VAL A 23 0.57 23.92 -8.18
CA VAL A 23 0.22 24.24 -6.79
C VAL A 23 0.81 25.60 -6.36
N TRP A 24 1.98 25.95 -6.89
CA TRP A 24 2.67 27.21 -6.63
C TRP A 24 1.84 28.44 -7.04
N ASP A 25 0.93 28.31 -8.02
CA ASP A 25 0.07 29.39 -8.50
C ASP A 25 -1.09 29.68 -7.53
N GLN A 26 -1.41 28.74 -6.64
CA GLN A 26 -2.49 28.85 -5.66
C GLN A 26 -2.00 29.38 -4.30
N LEU A 27 -0.68 29.44 -4.08
CA LEU A 27 -0.09 29.93 -2.84
C LEU A 27 -0.10 31.47 -2.83
N LYS A 28 -0.90 32.05 -1.94
CA LYS A 28 -0.98 33.50 -1.76
C LYS A 28 0.24 33.97 -0.95
N SER A 29 0.98 34.96 -1.46
CA SER A 29 2.15 35.54 -0.78
C SER A 29 1.87 36.18 0.59
N SER A 30 0.61 36.26 1.02
CA SER A 30 0.16 36.84 2.30
C SER A 30 -0.29 35.81 3.34
N SER A 31 -0.33 34.51 3.03
CA SER A 31 -0.80 33.49 3.98
C SER A 31 0.17 33.19 5.11
N PHE A 32 1.43 33.61 4.97
CA PHE A 32 2.50 33.38 5.94
C PHE A 32 3.46 34.56 5.90
N GLN A 33 3.83 35.10 7.06
CA GLN A 33 4.85 36.14 7.19
C GLN A 33 6.08 35.56 7.88
N LEU A 34 7.22 35.62 7.20
CA LEU A 34 8.50 35.19 7.75
C LEU A 34 8.97 36.22 8.78
N ASN A 35 9.38 35.74 9.96
CA ASN A 35 10.04 36.60 10.94
C ASN A 35 11.50 36.85 10.50
N GLU A 36 11.72 37.98 9.82
CA GLU A 36 13.01 38.37 9.25
C GLU A 36 14.11 38.48 10.33
N GLU A 37 13.79 39.01 11.52
CA GLU A 37 14.76 39.16 12.61
C GLU A 37 15.20 37.80 13.17
N MET A 38 14.27 36.85 13.28
CA MET A 38 14.55 35.53 13.81
C MET A 38 15.36 34.68 12.83
N ILE A 39 15.05 34.73 11.53
CA ILE A 39 15.83 34.01 10.51
C ILE A 39 17.25 34.59 10.38
N GLU A 40 17.40 35.91 10.49
CA GLU A 40 18.71 36.56 10.52
C GLU A 40 19.51 36.14 11.76
N THR A 41 18.90 36.09 12.94
CA THR A 41 19.59 35.65 14.16
C THR A 41 20.07 34.20 14.09
N LEU A 42 19.23 33.29 13.58
CA LEU A 42 19.50 31.85 13.61
C LEU A 42 20.39 31.36 12.47
N PHE A 43 20.34 32.01 11.30
CA PHE A 43 20.95 31.49 10.07
C PHE A 43 21.97 32.42 9.41
N THR A 44 22.39 33.49 10.08
CA THR A 44 23.51 34.32 9.61
C THR A 44 24.81 33.53 9.55
N VAL A 45 25.59 33.76 8.49
CA VAL A 45 26.97 33.27 8.40
C VAL A 45 27.79 34.00 9.48
N SER A 46 28.02 33.32 10.60
CA SER A 46 28.82 33.85 11.70
C SER A 46 30.22 34.25 11.21
N ALA A 47 30.58 35.52 11.40
CA ALA A 47 31.94 36.03 11.25
C ALA A 47 32.82 35.73 12.49
N SER A 48 32.31 34.95 13.46
CA SER A 48 32.94 34.67 14.75
C SER A 48 33.97 33.54 14.68
N THR A 49 34.89 33.62 13.72
CA THR A 49 36.22 32.96 13.84
C THR A 49 37.34 33.82 13.27
N VAL A 50 37.13 35.15 13.22
CA VAL A 50 38.18 36.11 12.90
C VAL A 50 38.34 37.04 14.09
N ASN A 51 39.10 36.62 15.11
CA ASN A 51 39.62 37.54 16.11
C ASN A 51 41.13 37.36 16.29
N ALA A 52 41.80 38.51 16.14
CA ALA A 52 43.13 38.87 16.64
C ALA A 52 44.36 38.20 15.99
N LYS A 53 44.77 38.70 14.82
CA LYS A 53 46.20 38.89 14.53
C LYS A 53 46.59 40.29 14.99
N ASP A 54 47.10 40.38 16.21
CA ASP A 54 48.06 41.44 16.58
C ASP A 54 49.48 40.87 16.53
N GLY A 55 50.44 41.72 16.20
CA GLY A 55 51.74 41.41 15.63
C GLY A 55 52.61 40.44 16.45
N GLY A 56 53.04 39.35 15.80
CA GLY A 56 54.07 38.48 16.34
C GLY A 56 54.33 37.29 15.44
N ARG A 57 55.42 37.36 14.66
CA ARG A 57 56.06 36.28 13.88
C ARG A 57 55.11 35.33 13.13
N ARG A 58 54.96 35.60 11.83
CA ARG A 58 54.52 34.57 10.87
C ARG A 58 55.50 33.39 10.93
N HIS A 59 55.15 32.35 11.67
CA HIS A 59 55.55 31.01 11.25
C HIS A 59 54.75 30.75 9.99
N ILE A 60 55.45 30.68 8.86
CA ILE A 60 54.92 30.16 7.62
C ILE A 60 54.58 28.69 7.92
N ILE A 61 53.30 28.41 8.15
CA ILE A 61 52.78 27.08 7.87
C ILE A 61 52.64 27.05 6.35
N PRO A 62 53.34 26.15 5.63
CA PRO A 62 53.20 26.08 4.19
C PRO A 62 51.73 25.81 3.87
N ASP A 63 51.21 26.55 2.90
CA ASP A 63 50.02 26.19 2.17
C ASP A 63 50.13 24.69 1.81
N MET A 64 49.34 23.82 2.45
CA MET A 64 49.31 22.41 2.08
C MET A 64 48.68 22.35 0.70
N ASN A 65 49.57 22.27 -0.30
CA ASN A 65 49.32 21.94 -1.70
C ASN A 65 47.95 21.27 -1.92
N GLN A 66 47.01 22.04 -2.46
CA GLN A 66 45.77 21.53 -3.07
C GLN A 66 46.02 20.59 -4.27
N GLN A 67 47.30 20.31 -4.60
CA GLN A 67 47.72 19.37 -5.65
C GLN A 67 47.81 17.90 -5.21
N ASN A 68 47.64 17.58 -3.91
CA ASN A 68 47.86 16.22 -3.39
C ASN A 68 46.61 15.51 -2.81
N LEU A 69 45.40 16.05 -3.00
CA LEU A 69 44.16 15.35 -2.63
C LEU A 69 43.84 14.29 -3.70
N VAL A 70 44.07 13.02 -3.37
CA VAL A 70 43.78 11.90 -4.28
C VAL A 70 42.27 11.73 -4.47
N LEU A 71 41.49 11.94 -3.41
CA LEU A 71 40.03 11.95 -3.42
C LEU A 71 39.49 13.38 -3.40
N ASP A 72 38.30 13.56 -3.96
CA ASP A 72 37.54 14.79 -3.76
C ASP A 72 37.26 15.03 -2.25
N PRO A 73 37.41 16.27 -1.73
CA PRO A 73 37.19 16.56 -0.31
C PRO A 73 35.80 16.16 0.22
N LYS A 74 34.74 16.24 -0.59
CA LYS A 74 33.39 15.82 -0.19
C LYS A 74 33.31 14.30 -0.09
N LYS A 75 33.93 13.57 -1.01
CA LYS A 75 34.01 12.10 -0.98
C LYS A 75 34.83 11.62 0.22
N SER A 76 36.00 12.22 0.46
CA SER A 76 36.86 11.93 1.61
C SER A 76 36.12 12.18 2.94
N GLN A 77 35.39 13.30 3.05
CA GLN A 77 34.57 13.61 4.22
C GLN A 77 33.42 12.60 4.43
N ASN A 78 32.73 12.18 3.37
CA ASN A 78 31.65 11.20 3.46
C ASN A 78 32.15 9.83 3.95
N ILE A 79 33.30 9.38 3.43
CA ILE A 79 33.96 8.14 3.87
C ILE A 79 34.34 8.25 5.36
N ALA A 80 34.96 9.36 5.77
CA ALA A 80 35.37 9.58 7.16
C ALA A 80 34.17 9.60 8.15
N ILE A 81 33.03 10.18 7.74
CA ILE A 81 31.80 10.16 8.55
C ILE A 81 31.28 8.74 8.70
N LEU A 82 31.23 7.96 7.61
CA LEU A 82 30.74 6.59 7.65
C LEU A 82 31.60 5.70 8.56
N LEU A 83 32.92 5.77 8.42
CA LEU A 83 33.86 5.01 9.25
C LEU A 83 33.67 5.32 10.74
N ARG A 84 33.34 6.57 11.09
CA ARG A 84 33.04 6.96 12.47
C ARG A 84 31.65 6.48 12.93
N ALA A 85 30.67 6.43 12.03
CA ALA A 85 29.30 6.08 12.35
C ALA A 85 29.10 4.57 12.56
N LEU A 86 29.81 3.74 11.79
CA LEU A 86 29.58 2.29 11.77
C LEU A 86 30.40 1.52 12.81
N ASN A 87 31.40 2.16 13.43
CA ASN A 87 32.23 1.55 14.49
C ASN A 87 32.89 0.20 14.07
N VAL A 88 33.05 -0.02 12.76
CA VAL A 88 33.76 -1.15 12.14
C VAL A 88 35.17 -0.71 11.79
N THR A 89 36.15 -1.56 12.09
CA THR A 89 37.56 -1.34 11.80
C THR A 89 37.89 -1.64 10.33
N VAL A 90 38.99 -1.06 9.84
CA VAL A 90 39.46 -1.32 8.46
C VAL A 90 39.78 -2.81 8.27
N ASP A 91 40.35 -3.45 9.29
CA ASP A 91 40.74 -4.85 9.27
C ASP A 91 39.51 -5.77 9.17
N GLU A 92 38.44 -5.50 9.94
CA GLU A 92 37.18 -6.24 9.86
C GLU A 92 36.53 -6.14 8.47
N VAL A 93 36.55 -4.95 7.85
CA VAL A 93 36.05 -4.79 6.46
C VAL A 93 36.89 -5.61 5.50
N CYS A 94 38.22 -5.55 5.62
CA CYS A 94 39.12 -6.28 4.72
C CYS A 94 38.96 -7.80 4.89
N GLU A 95 38.89 -8.29 6.13
CA GLU A 95 38.66 -9.69 6.44
C GLU A 95 37.34 -10.19 5.87
N ALA A 96 36.23 -9.47 6.09
CA ALA A 96 34.93 -9.84 5.55
C ALA A 96 34.91 -9.90 4.02
N LEU A 97 35.61 -8.99 3.33
CA LEU A 97 35.76 -9.00 1.86
C LEU A 97 36.65 -10.14 1.35
N VAL A 98 37.63 -10.56 2.15
CA VAL A 98 38.50 -11.70 1.84
C VAL A 98 37.74 -13.02 2.03
N GLU A 99 36.94 -13.14 3.08
CA GLU A 99 36.17 -14.34 3.39
C GLU A 99 34.84 -14.42 2.62
N GLY A 100 34.34 -13.29 2.11
CA GLY A 100 33.02 -13.22 1.47
C GLY A 100 31.87 -13.33 2.46
N ASN A 101 32.06 -12.84 3.69
CA ASN A 101 31.05 -12.87 4.74
C ASN A 101 30.18 -11.60 4.71
N ALA A 102 29.02 -11.70 4.05
CA ALA A 102 28.10 -10.57 3.90
C ALA A 102 27.44 -10.15 5.24
N ASP A 103 27.20 -11.10 6.13
CA ASP A 103 26.50 -10.88 7.40
C ASP A 103 27.30 -10.01 8.37
N THR A 104 28.63 -10.13 8.36
CA THR A 104 29.52 -9.30 9.20
C THR A 104 29.41 -7.82 8.89
N LEU A 105 29.23 -7.45 7.62
CA LEU A 105 29.14 -6.06 7.20
C LEU A 105 27.70 -5.55 7.22
N GLY A 106 26.74 -6.39 6.83
CA GLY A 106 25.35 -6.01 6.70
C GLY A 106 25.07 -5.10 5.50
N THR A 107 23.79 -5.02 5.12
CA THR A 107 23.32 -4.34 3.91
C THR A 107 23.69 -2.85 3.88
N GLU A 108 23.48 -2.12 5.00
CA GLU A 108 23.68 -0.66 5.03
C GLU A 108 25.15 -0.26 4.80
N LEU A 109 26.09 -1.02 5.38
CA LEU A 109 27.52 -0.79 5.19
C LEU A 109 27.92 -1.19 3.77
N LEU A 110 27.47 -2.34 3.26
CA LEU A 110 27.77 -2.79 1.90
C LEU A 110 27.27 -1.78 0.83
N GLU A 111 26.06 -1.25 0.99
CA GLU A 111 25.55 -0.17 0.12
C GLU A 111 26.44 1.09 0.18
N SER A 112 26.86 1.45 1.39
CA SER A 112 27.68 2.64 1.61
C SER A 112 29.07 2.46 1.01
N LEU A 113 29.69 1.27 1.15
CA LEU A 113 30.94 0.91 0.51
C LEU A 113 30.82 0.96 -1.01
N LEU A 114 29.73 0.46 -1.59
CA LEU A 114 29.52 0.49 -3.04
C LEU A 114 29.42 1.94 -3.57
N LYS A 115 28.73 2.83 -2.84
CA LYS A 115 28.66 4.27 -3.16
C LYS A 115 30.02 4.97 -3.05
N MET A 116 30.96 4.39 -2.32
CA MET A 116 32.31 4.93 -2.12
C MET A 116 33.34 4.48 -3.15
N ALA A 117 32.94 3.61 -4.09
CA ALA A 117 33.83 3.08 -5.12
C ALA A 117 34.66 4.21 -5.78
N PRO A 118 36.01 4.11 -5.77
CA PRO A 118 36.88 5.07 -6.43
C PRO A 118 36.64 5.03 -7.94
N THR A 119 36.75 6.19 -8.59
CA THR A 119 36.85 6.23 -10.05
C THR A 119 38.14 5.55 -10.50
N LYS A 120 38.22 5.10 -11.77
CA LYS A 120 39.44 4.46 -12.30
C LYS A 120 40.70 5.33 -12.12
N GLU A 121 40.55 6.64 -12.21
CA GLU A 121 41.66 7.57 -12.01
C GLU A 121 42.05 7.72 -10.54
N GLU A 122 41.07 7.75 -9.61
CA GLU A 122 41.32 7.74 -8.17
C GLU A 122 42.00 6.42 -7.74
N GLU A 123 41.52 5.28 -8.25
CA GLU A 123 42.10 3.96 -7.98
C GLU A 123 43.57 3.89 -8.41
N ARG A 124 43.88 4.38 -9.62
CA ARG A 124 45.26 4.42 -10.14
C ARG A 124 46.16 5.25 -9.23
N LYS A 125 45.71 6.46 -8.84
CA LYS A 125 46.46 7.34 -7.93
C LYS A 125 46.67 6.74 -6.55
N LEU A 126 45.67 6.05 -5.98
CA LEU A 126 45.78 5.38 -4.68
C LEU A 126 46.76 4.20 -4.72
N LYS A 127 46.78 3.42 -5.82
CA LYS A 127 47.70 2.29 -6.00
C LYS A 127 49.15 2.70 -6.26
N GLU A 128 49.37 3.82 -6.95
CA GLU A 128 50.70 4.37 -7.21
C GLU A 128 51.29 5.12 -6.01
N PHE A 129 50.47 5.42 -5.00
CA PHE A 129 50.91 6.11 -3.78
C PHE A 129 51.86 5.24 -2.97
N LYS A 130 53.13 5.65 -2.86
CA LYS A 130 54.14 5.01 -2.02
C LYS A 130 54.24 5.69 -0.65
N ASP A 131 54.36 4.90 0.41
CA ASP A 131 54.50 5.38 1.80
C ASP A 131 55.78 6.19 2.05
N GLU A 132 56.73 6.19 1.10
CA GLU A 132 57.96 6.99 1.11
C GLU A 132 57.74 8.46 0.70
N THR A 133 56.53 8.83 0.30
CA THR A 133 56.19 10.23 0.00
C THR A 133 56.11 11.05 1.30
N PRO A 134 56.53 12.33 1.32
CA PRO A 134 56.54 13.17 2.52
C PRO A 134 55.14 13.53 3.07
N PHE A 135 54.08 12.95 2.51
CA PHE A 135 52.68 13.24 2.82
C PHE A 135 52.00 11.96 3.31
N LYS A 136 51.34 12.01 4.48
CA LYS A 136 50.51 10.90 4.95
C LYS A 136 49.13 10.97 4.28
N LEU A 137 48.62 9.83 3.82
CA LEU A 137 47.23 9.69 3.38
C LEU A 137 46.29 10.05 4.53
N GLY A 138 45.16 10.70 4.23
CA GLY A 138 44.08 10.88 5.18
C GLY A 138 43.39 9.55 5.49
N THR A 139 42.56 9.53 6.54
CA THR A 139 41.89 8.31 7.01
C THR A 139 41.05 7.65 5.92
N ALA A 140 40.39 8.43 5.07
CA ALA A 140 39.56 7.94 3.97
C ALA A 140 40.40 7.35 2.82
N GLU A 141 41.50 8.02 2.43
CA GLU A 141 42.38 7.51 1.40
C GLU A 141 43.12 6.25 1.85
N ALA A 142 43.56 6.20 3.12
CA ALA A 142 44.19 5.02 3.71
C ALA A 142 43.22 3.82 3.74
N PHE A 143 41.96 4.06 4.11
CA PHE A 143 40.90 3.04 4.08
C PHE A 143 40.68 2.51 2.66
N LEU A 144 40.44 3.39 1.68
CA LEU A 144 40.20 2.95 0.30
C LEU A 144 41.43 2.25 -0.30
N LYS A 145 42.64 2.68 0.05
CA LYS A 145 43.87 2.00 -0.37
C LYS A 145 43.92 0.55 0.16
N ALA A 146 43.64 0.35 1.45
CA ALA A 146 43.59 -0.99 2.05
C ALA A 146 42.53 -1.89 1.38
N VAL A 147 41.34 -1.35 1.12
CA VAL A 147 40.27 -2.07 0.41
C VAL A 147 40.69 -2.40 -1.03
N LEU A 148 41.36 -1.49 -1.74
CA LEU A 148 41.83 -1.70 -3.12
C LEU A 148 42.98 -2.70 -3.26
N ASP A 149 43.69 -3.00 -2.18
CA ASP A 149 44.70 -4.07 -2.14
C ASP A 149 44.02 -5.46 -2.26
N ILE A 150 42.72 -5.55 -1.97
CA ILE A 150 41.90 -6.74 -2.21
C ILE A 150 41.51 -6.83 -3.68
N PRO A 151 41.81 -7.94 -4.38
CA PRO A 151 41.43 -8.11 -5.77
C PRO A 151 39.91 -8.01 -5.97
N PHE A 152 39.51 -7.18 -6.93
CA PHE A 152 38.11 -6.96 -7.30
C PHE A 152 37.21 -6.53 -6.13
N ALA A 153 37.74 -5.81 -5.13
CA ALA A 153 37.05 -5.45 -3.89
C ALA A 153 35.60 -4.95 -4.09
N PHE A 154 35.38 -3.99 -4.98
CA PHE A 154 34.03 -3.45 -5.20
C PHE A 154 33.09 -4.41 -5.95
N LYS A 155 33.62 -5.35 -6.75
CA LYS A 155 32.81 -6.45 -7.30
C LYS A 155 32.44 -7.46 -6.20
N ARG A 156 33.33 -7.69 -5.23
CA ARG A 156 33.05 -8.52 -4.04
C ARG A 156 31.98 -7.87 -3.17
N VAL A 157 32.08 -6.55 -2.92
CA VAL A 157 31.06 -5.77 -2.21
C VAL A 157 29.70 -5.90 -2.90
N ASP A 158 29.63 -5.71 -4.22
CA ASP A 158 28.39 -5.83 -4.99
C ASP A 158 27.77 -7.24 -4.89
N ALA A 159 28.60 -8.29 -5.00
CA ALA A 159 28.16 -9.67 -4.83
C ALA A 159 27.66 -9.96 -3.40
N MET A 160 28.38 -9.48 -2.38
CA MET A 160 27.99 -9.64 -0.98
C MET A 160 26.70 -8.87 -0.66
N LEU A 161 26.51 -7.68 -1.23
CA LEU A 161 25.27 -6.92 -1.08
C LEU A 161 24.07 -7.69 -1.64
N TYR A 162 24.22 -8.26 -2.84
CA TYR A 162 23.18 -9.11 -3.41
C TYR A 162 22.83 -10.28 -2.49
N ILE A 163 23.83 -10.97 -1.94
CA ILE A 163 23.63 -12.09 -1.00
C ILE A 163 22.87 -11.63 0.25
N ALA A 164 23.27 -10.49 0.84
CA ALA A 164 22.63 -9.94 2.02
C ALA A 164 21.13 -9.60 1.79
N ASN A 165 20.77 -9.17 0.58
CA ASN A 165 19.38 -8.86 0.24
C ASN A 165 18.58 -10.08 -0.22
N PHE A 166 19.24 -11.14 -0.68
CA PHE A 166 18.62 -12.25 -1.41
C PHE A 166 17.42 -12.88 -0.69
N GLU A 167 17.60 -13.28 0.57
CA GLU A 167 16.55 -13.94 1.36
C GLU A 167 15.31 -13.05 1.51
N SER A 168 15.51 -11.76 1.77
CA SER A 168 14.41 -10.80 1.92
C SER A 168 13.62 -10.58 0.63
N GLU A 169 14.32 -10.58 -0.51
CA GLU A 169 13.70 -10.45 -1.84
C GLU A 169 12.91 -11.71 -2.22
N VAL A 170 13.49 -12.90 -1.98
CA VAL A 170 12.81 -14.19 -2.18
C VAL A 170 11.55 -14.27 -1.33
N GLU A 171 11.62 -13.90 -0.04
CA GLU A 171 10.47 -13.93 0.86
C GLU A 171 9.39 -12.91 0.44
N HIS A 172 9.80 -11.71 0.03
CA HIS A 172 8.88 -10.69 -0.48
C HIS A 172 8.12 -11.17 -1.73
N LEU A 173 8.82 -11.76 -2.70
CA LEU A 173 8.23 -12.27 -3.94
C LEU A 173 7.31 -13.45 -3.67
N THR A 174 7.76 -14.41 -2.86
CA THR A 174 6.96 -15.57 -2.44
C THR A 174 5.64 -15.12 -1.80
N ARG A 175 5.69 -14.22 -0.82
CA ARG A 175 4.47 -13.68 -0.16
C ARG A 175 3.57 -12.93 -1.15
N SER A 176 4.14 -12.26 -2.14
CA SER A 176 3.39 -11.55 -3.17
C SER A 176 2.62 -12.51 -4.08
N PHE A 177 3.28 -13.57 -4.57
CA PHE A 177 2.63 -14.59 -5.40
C PHE A 177 1.57 -15.39 -4.63
N ASP A 178 1.84 -15.76 -3.37
CA ASP A 178 0.85 -16.39 -2.49
C ASP A 178 -0.41 -15.51 -2.30
N THR A 179 -0.21 -14.19 -2.20
CA THR A 179 -1.31 -13.22 -2.10
C THR A 179 -2.14 -13.21 -3.40
N LEU A 180 -1.49 -13.22 -4.57
CA LEU A 180 -2.19 -13.28 -5.86
C LEU A 180 -3.00 -14.58 -6.01
N GLU A 181 -2.41 -15.72 -5.66
CA GLU A 181 -3.11 -17.00 -5.67
C GLU A 181 -4.31 -17.01 -4.71
N SER A 182 -4.12 -16.50 -3.49
CA SER A 182 -5.17 -16.43 -2.48
C SER A 182 -6.28 -15.50 -2.91
N ALA A 183 -5.97 -14.36 -3.52
CA ALA A 183 -6.94 -13.43 -4.09
C ALA A 183 -7.79 -14.10 -5.18
N CYS A 184 -7.17 -14.91 -6.04
CA CYS A 184 -7.90 -15.68 -7.06
C CYS A 184 -8.87 -16.68 -6.42
N LYS A 185 -8.40 -17.43 -5.40
CA LYS A 185 -9.20 -18.43 -4.67
C LYS A 185 -10.36 -17.76 -3.93
N GLU A 186 -10.12 -16.65 -3.23
CA GLU A 186 -11.12 -15.85 -2.52
C GLU A 186 -12.24 -15.40 -3.47
N LEU A 187 -11.87 -14.77 -4.59
CA LEU A 187 -12.86 -14.19 -5.49
C LEU A 187 -13.71 -15.26 -6.19
N LYS A 188 -13.08 -16.36 -6.60
CA LYS A 188 -13.78 -17.47 -7.27
C LYS A 188 -14.70 -18.24 -6.32
N SER A 189 -14.37 -18.32 -5.04
CA SER A 189 -15.12 -19.08 -4.03
C SER A 189 -16.12 -18.25 -3.23
N SER A 190 -16.05 -16.91 -3.30
CA SER A 190 -16.93 -16.03 -2.54
C SER A 190 -18.39 -16.12 -3.00
N ARG A 191 -19.19 -16.88 -2.26
CA ARG A 191 -20.64 -17.03 -2.48
C ARG A 191 -21.36 -15.68 -2.47
N MET A 192 -20.99 -14.78 -1.57
CA MET A 192 -21.65 -13.48 -1.45
C MET A 192 -21.33 -12.59 -2.65
N PHE A 193 -20.08 -12.60 -3.13
CA PHE A 193 -19.72 -11.88 -4.36
C PHE A 193 -20.50 -12.41 -5.56
N LEU A 194 -20.56 -13.73 -5.76
CA LEU A 194 -21.33 -14.34 -6.86
C LEU A 194 -22.83 -14.01 -6.78
N LYS A 195 -23.41 -14.03 -5.57
CA LYS A 195 -24.81 -13.63 -5.35
C LYS A 195 -25.04 -12.15 -5.67
N LEU A 196 -24.07 -11.28 -5.38
CA LEU A 196 -24.13 -9.87 -5.75
C LEU A 196 -24.14 -9.70 -7.27
N LEU A 197 -23.26 -10.41 -7.99
CA LEU A 197 -23.23 -10.39 -9.46
C LEU A 197 -24.58 -10.85 -10.05
N GLU A 198 -25.17 -11.92 -9.50
CA GLU A 198 -26.48 -12.41 -9.90
C GLU A 198 -27.58 -11.36 -9.68
N ALA A 199 -27.59 -10.71 -8.52
CA ALA A 199 -28.56 -9.68 -8.19
C ALA A 199 -28.45 -8.47 -9.12
N VAL A 200 -27.22 -8.04 -9.45
CA VAL A 200 -26.95 -6.97 -10.42
C VAL A 200 -27.42 -7.37 -11.82
N LEU A 201 -27.12 -8.59 -12.27
CA LEU A 201 -27.54 -9.08 -13.59
C LEU A 201 -29.07 -9.09 -13.73
N LYS A 202 -29.77 -9.67 -12.75
CA LYS A 202 -31.24 -9.74 -12.73
C LYS A 202 -31.86 -8.34 -12.72
N THR A 203 -31.33 -7.45 -11.89
CA THR A 203 -31.84 -6.07 -11.79
C THR A 203 -31.59 -5.30 -13.08
N GLY A 204 -30.38 -5.40 -13.65
CA GLY A 204 -30.02 -4.77 -14.91
C GLY A 204 -30.89 -5.25 -16.08
N ASN A 205 -31.09 -6.56 -16.22
CA ASN A 205 -31.97 -7.12 -17.25
C ASN A 205 -33.41 -6.63 -17.09
N ARG A 206 -33.93 -6.58 -15.86
CA ARG A 206 -35.28 -6.07 -15.60
C ARG A 206 -35.43 -4.59 -15.98
N MET A 207 -34.40 -3.78 -15.78
CA MET A 207 -34.38 -2.36 -16.16
C MET A 207 -34.23 -2.15 -17.68
N ASN A 208 -33.55 -3.07 -18.37
CA ASN A 208 -33.27 -2.96 -19.80
C ASN A 208 -34.27 -3.73 -20.69
N VAL A 209 -35.38 -4.24 -20.14
CA VAL A 209 -36.44 -4.89 -20.91
C VAL A 209 -36.93 -3.98 -22.04
N GLY A 210 -37.02 -4.52 -23.26
CA GLY A 210 -37.44 -3.76 -24.44
C GLY A 210 -36.34 -2.89 -25.07
N THR A 211 -35.10 -2.98 -24.58
CA THR A 211 -33.92 -2.35 -25.20
C THR A 211 -32.97 -3.42 -25.74
N ASN A 212 -32.04 -3.03 -26.61
CA ASN A 212 -30.95 -3.91 -27.07
C ASN A 212 -29.92 -4.27 -25.98
N ARG A 213 -30.08 -3.75 -24.75
CA ARG A 213 -29.24 -4.04 -23.58
C ARG A 213 -29.90 -5.03 -22.61
N GLY A 214 -31.13 -5.48 -22.90
CA GLY A 214 -31.85 -6.49 -22.12
C GLY A 214 -31.33 -7.90 -22.38
N ASP A 215 -31.83 -8.88 -21.63
CA ASP A 215 -31.52 -10.31 -21.76
C ASP A 215 -30.02 -10.67 -21.77
N ALA A 216 -29.20 -9.85 -21.13
CA ALA A 216 -27.77 -10.09 -20.99
C ALA A 216 -27.52 -11.36 -20.14
N GLN A 217 -26.53 -12.15 -20.54
CA GLN A 217 -26.10 -13.34 -19.80
C GLN A 217 -24.91 -13.06 -18.86
N ALA A 218 -24.14 -12.00 -19.14
CA ALA A 218 -22.99 -11.57 -18.36
C ALA A 218 -22.75 -10.07 -18.55
N PHE A 219 -21.94 -9.47 -17.67
CA PHE A 219 -21.49 -8.08 -17.79
C PHE A 219 -20.04 -7.94 -17.32
N LYS A 220 -19.31 -6.96 -17.85
CA LYS A 220 -17.96 -6.62 -17.37
C LYS A 220 -18.01 -6.06 -15.95
N LEU A 221 -17.11 -6.51 -15.08
CA LEU A 221 -17.10 -6.12 -13.66
C LEU A 221 -16.98 -4.60 -13.43
N ASP A 222 -16.41 -3.83 -14.37
CA ASP A 222 -16.39 -2.36 -14.32
C ASP A 222 -17.80 -1.74 -14.20
N THR A 223 -18.85 -2.47 -14.63
CA THR A 223 -20.24 -2.07 -14.46
C THR A 223 -20.62 -1.89 -12.99
N LEU A 224 -19.99 -2.64 -12.07
CA LEU A 224 -20.24 -2.53 -10.63
C LEU A 224 -19.94 -1.12 -10.11
N LEU A 225 -18.91 -0.48 -10.64
CA LEU A 225 -18.52 0.88 -10.26
C LEU A 225 -19.54 1.93 -10.70
N LYS A 226 -20.36 1.63 -11.72
CA LYS A 226 -21.38 2.54 -12.28
C LYS A 226 -22.72 2.46 -11.54
N LEU A 227 -22.91 1.47 -10.66
CA LEU A 227 -24.18 1.26 -9.97
C LEU A 227 -24.53 2.40 -9.00
N VAL A 228 -23.54 3.19 -8.57
CA VAL A 228 -23.77 4.37 -7.74
C VAL A 228 -24.20 5.60 -8.54
N ASP A 229 -23.96 5.62 -9.84
CA ASP A 229 -24.32 6.76 -10.70
C ASP A 229 -25.78 6.70 -11.15
N VAL A 230 -26.36 5.49 -11.19
CA VAL A 230 -27.77 5.28 -11.54
C VAL A 230 -28.65 5.57 -10.34
N LYS A 231 -29.40 6.68 -10.40
CA LYS A 231 -30.29 7.13 -9.32
C LYS A 231 -31.75 6.80 -9.60
N GLY A 232 -32.49 6.49 -8.54
CA GLY A 232 -33.94 6.34 -8.57
C GLY A 232 -34.67 7.67 -8.75
N ALA A 233 -36.00 7.59 -8.86
CA ALA A 233 -36.86 8.77 -9.04
C ALA A 233 -36.78 9.79 -7.88
N ASP A 234 -36.34 9.35 -6.69
CA ASP A 234 -36.11 10.21 -5.53
C ASP A 234 -34.82 11.05 -5.62
N GLY A 235 -33.97 10.80 -6.63
CA GLY A 235 -32.67 11.45 -6.82
C GLY A 235 -31.64 11.17 -5.73
N LYS A 236 -31.95 10.28 -4.78
CA LYS A 236 -31.16 10.01 -3.56
C LYS A 236 -30.70 8.56 -3.51
N THR A 237 -31.60 7.62 -3.78
CA THR A 237 -31.31 6.19 -3.72
C THR A 237 -30.66 5.74 -5.02
N THR A 238 -29.47 5.16 -4.94
CA THR A 238 -28.78 4.62 -6.12
C THR A 238 -29.20 3.18 -6.40
N LEU A 239 -28.93 2.68 -7.59
CA LEU A 239 -29.18 1.28 -7.96
C LEU A 239 -28.43 0.32 -7.03
N LEU A 240 -27.22 0.67 -6.61
CA LEU A 240 -26.48 -0.14 -5.63
C LEU A 240 -27.19 -0.22 -4.28
N HIS A 241 -27.80 0.87 -3.79
CA HIS A 241 -28.58 0.83 -2.54
C HIS A 241 -29.74 -0.16 -2.66
N PHE A 242 -30.46 -0.13 -3.78
CA PHE A 242 -31.56 -1.06 -4.04
C PHE A 242 -31.07 -2.52 -4.07
N VAL A 243 -30.01 -2.82 -4.82
CA VAL A 243 -29.44 -4.18 -4.90
C VAL A 243 -29.00 -4.68 -3.53
N VAL A 244 -28.33 -3.84 -2.74
CA VAL A 244 -27.89 -4.18 -1.38
C VAL A 244 -29.10 -4.48 -0.48
N GLN A 245 -30.15 -3.65 -0.52
CA GLN A 245 -31.38 -3.88 0.25
C GLN A 245 -32.06 -5.21 -0.12
N GLU A 246 -32.11 -5.57 -1.40
CA GLU A 246 -32.69 -6.84 -1.83
C GLU A 246 -31.86 -8.05 -1.37
N ILE A 247 -30.53 -7.95 -1.40
CA ILE A 247 -29.66 -9.01 -0.85
C ILE A 247 -29.85 -9.12 0.66
N ILE A 248 -29.91 -8.00 1.40
CA ILE A 248 -30.17 -7.96 2.84
C ILE A 248 -31.48 -8.67 3.17
N ARG A 249 -32.55 -8.37 2.42
CA ARG A 249 -33.87 -8.99 2.61
C ARG A 249 -33.80 -10.50 2.38
N ALA A 250 -33.15 -10.93 1.30
CA ALA A 250 -33.03 -12.34 0.95
C ALA A 250 -32.16 -13.14 1.95
N GLU A 251 -31.04 -12.58 2.42
CA GLU A 251 -30.17 -13.24 3.40
C GLU A 251 -30.76 -13.22 4.81
N GLY A 252 -31.41 -12.12 5.20
CA GLY A 252 -32.13 -12.01 6.48
C GLY A 252 -33.21 -13.08 6.61
N ALA A 253 -34.05 -13.24 5.57
CA ALA A 253 -35.09 -14.27 5.55
C ALA A 253 -34.53 -15.70 5.65
N ARG A 254 -33.42 -15.97 4.97
CA ARG A 254 -32.74 -17.28 5.02
C ARG A 254 -32.19 -17.60 6.41
N LEU A 255 -31.57 -16.64 7.09
CA LEU A 255 -30.92 -16.86 8.39
C LEU A 255 -31.91 -17.02 9.53
N SER A 256 -33.10 -16.44 9.41
CA SER A 256 -34.12 -16.52 10.45
C SER A 256 -35.00 -17.76 10.40
N GLY A 257 -34.73 -18.69 9.47
CA GLY A 257 -35.39 -19.99 9.42
C GLY A 257 -36.90 -19.92 9.17
N VAL A 258 -37.40 -18.80 8.63
CA VAL A 258 -38.83 -18.62 8.36
C VAL A 258 -39.21 -19.42 7.10
N ASN A 259 -39.42 -20.72 7.28
CA ASN A 259 -40.35 -21.43 6.41
C ASN A 259 -41.73 -20.81 6.67
N HIS A 260 -42.34 -20.23 5.64
CA HIS A 260 -43.72 -19.75 5.71
C HIS A 260 -44.67 -20.89 6.11
N HIS A 261 -44.92 -21.04 7.42
CA HIS A 261 -46.11 -21.73 7.93
C HIS A 261 -47.20 -20.66 8.14
N PRO A 262 -48.34 -20.71 7.43
CA PRO A 262 -49.29 -19.59 7.40
C PRO A 262 -50.13 -19.38 8.67
N ASN A 263 -49.98 -20.17 9.73
CA ASN A 263 -50.98 -20.23 10.82
C ASN A 263 -50.43 -19.88 12.21
N ALA A 264 -49.87 -18.68 12.39
CA ALA A 264 -49.73 -18.10 13.72
C ALA A 264 -50.07 -16.61 13.67
N GLU A 265 -51.14 -16.23 14.35
CA GLU A 265 -51.54 -14.84 14.59
C GLU A 265 -50.45 -14.13 15.40
N LYS A 266 -49.45 -13.58 14.70
CA LYS A 266 -48.42 -12.72 15.29
C LYS A 266 -48.96 -11.30 15.40
N SER A 267 -48.93 -10.74 16.61
CA SER A 267 -49.21 -9.31 16.84
C SER A 267 -48.38 -8.43 15.90
N GLN A 268 -48.94 -7.33 15.39
CA GLN A 268 -48.25 -6.37 14.51
C GLN A 268 -46.88 -5.93 15.06
N GLN A 269 -46.75 -5.85 16.38
CA GLN A 269 -45.52 -5.46 17.06
C GLN A 269 -44.41 -6.53 17.00
N SER A 270 -44.78 -7.82 17.04
CA SER A 270 -43.83 -8.93 16.86
C SER A 270 -43.33 -9.05 15.41
N THR A 271 -44.19 -8.74 14.45
CA THR A 271 -43.87 -8.77 13.00
C THR A 271 -42.87 -7.69 12.61
N LEU A 272 -43.01 -6.47 13.17
CA LEU A 272 -42.07 -5.36 12.92
C LEU A 272 -40.70 -5.60 13.58
N GLN A 273 -40.69 -6.18 14.78
CA GLN A 273 -39.44 -6.49 15.48
C GLN A 273 -38.67 -7.61 14.78
N ASP A 274 -39.39 -8.62 14.28
CA ASP A 274 -38.88 -9.68 13.41
C ASP A 274 -38.24 -9.08 12.14
N GLU A 275 -38.93 -8.18 11.41
CA GLU A 275 -38.39 -7.52 10.21
C GLU A 275 -37.09 -6.75 10.43
N VAL A 276 -36.98 -6.05 11.56
CA VAL A 276 -35.79 -5.28 11.93
C VAL A 276 -34.60 -6.21 12.17
N GLN A 277 -34.82 -7.33 12.87
CA GLN A 277 -33.77 -8.32 13.11
C GLN A 277 -33.31 -8.97 11.80
N PHE A 278 -34.23 -9.26 10.87
CA PHE A 278 -33.89 -9.82 9.57
C PHE A 278 -33.00 -8.89 8.75
N ARG A 279 -33.35 -7.60 8.69
CA ARG A 279 -32.56 -6.60 7.98
C ARG A 279 -31.18 -6.40 8.61
N LYS A 280 -31.08 -6.49 9.94
CA LYS A 280 -29.79 -6.42 10.64
C LYS A 280 -28.89 -7.62 10.31
N LEU A 281 -29.44 -8.83 10.35
CA LEU A 281 -28.71 -10.06 10.01
C LEU A 281 -28.24 -10.03 8.55
N GLY A 282 -29.13 -9.67 7.62
CA GLY A 282 -28.78 -9.53 6.21
C GLY A 282 -27.70 -8.48 5.95
N LEU A 283 -27.77 -7.32 6.63
CA LEU A 283 -26.76 -6.28 6.52
C LEU A 283 -25.40 -6.74 7.03
N GLN A 284 -25.36 -7.47 8.15
CA GLN A 284 -24.13 -8.06 8.66
C GLN A 284 -23.49 -8.98 7.63
N VAL A 285 -24.26 -9.85 6.98
CA VAL A 285 -23.76 -10.75 5.94
C VAL A 285 -23.13 -9.98 4.77
N VAL A 286 -23.82 -8.96 4.23
CA VAL A 286 -23.30 -8.20 3.09
C VAL A 286 -22.04 -7.40 3.47
N SER A 287 -22.04 -6.78 4.66
CA SER A 287 -20.90 -5.99 5.14
C SER A 287 -19.62 -6.79 5.39
N ARG A 288 -19.73 -8.12 5.55
CA ARG A 288 -18.57 -9.00 5.74
C ARG A 288 -17.81 -9.27 4.44
N LEU A 289 -18.41 -9.05 3.28
CA LEU A 289 -17.79 -9.34 1.99
C LEU A 289 -16.44 -8.63 1.81
N SER A 290 -16.33 -7.36 2.23
CA SER A 290 -15.07 -6.60 2.18
C SER A 290 -13.98 -7.21 3.08
N GLY A 291 -14.36 -7.89 4.16
CA GLY A 291 -13.45 -8.61 5.05
C GLY A 291 -13.10 -10.03 4.57
N GLU A 292 -13.91 -10.63 3.70
CA GLU A 292 -13.63 -11.93 3.08
C GLU A 292 -12.64 -11.82 1.91
N LEU A 293 -12.63 -10.67 1.22
CA LEU A 293 -11.82 -10.42 0.04
C LEU A 293 -10.59 -9.57 0.37
N THR A 294 -9.86 -9.92 1.42
CA THR A 294 -8.69 -9.13 1.88
C THR A 294 -7.49 -9.27 0.96
N ASN A 295 -7.21 -10.47 0.46
CA ASN A 295 -6.10 -10.66 -0.47
C ASN A 295 -6.39 -10.03 -1.82
N VAL A 296 -7.66 -9.96 -2.25
CA VAL A 296 -8.07 -9.17 -3.43
C VAL A 296 -7.66 -7.70 -3.29
N LYS A 297 -7.87 -7.09 -2.12
CA LYS A 297 -7.48 -5.68 -1.88
C LYS A 297 -5.95 -5.50 -1.89
N LYS A 298 -5.20 -6.47 -1.37
CA LYS A 298 -3.72 -6.46 -1.41
C LYS A 298 -3.20 -6.64 -2.83
N ALA A 299 -3.72 -7.62 -3.56
CA ALA A 299 -3.39 -7.89 -4.96
C ALA A 299 -3.64 -6.67 -5.86
N ALA A 300 -4.71 -5.92 -5.60
CA ALA A 300 -5.04 -4.68 -6.31
C ALA A 300 -4.04 -3.53 -6.11
N ALA A 301 -3.16 -3.61 -5.11
CA ALA A 301 -2.12 -2.62 -4.83
C ALA A 301 -0.74 -3.02 -5.39
N MET A 302 -0.63 -4.22 -5.96
CA MET A 302 0.61 -4.73 -6.55
C MET A 302 0.77 -4.27 -8.00
N ASP A 303 2.00 -4.31 -8.49
CA ASP A 303 2.36 -4.04 -9.88
C ASP A 303 2.96 -5.30 -10.50
N ALA A 304 2.32 -5.83 -11.54
CA ALA A 304 2.71 -7.09 -12.17
C ALA A 304 4.05 -6.98 -12.91
N GLU A 305 4.34 -5.83 -13.52
CA GLU A 305 5.58 -5.61 -14.26
C GLU A 305 6.76 -5.47 -13.30
N VAL A 306 6.55 -4.75 -12.18
CA VAL A 306 7.56 -4.66 -11.12
C VAL A 306 7.90 -6.04 -10.56
N LEU A 307 6.89 -6.85 -10.21
CA LEU A 307 7.12 -8.21 -9.70
C LEU A 307 7.92 -9.07 -10.71
N SER A 308 7.55 -9.04 -11.99
CA SER A 308 8.24 -9.81 -13.03
C SER A 308 9.69 -9.35 -13.24
N ASN A 309 9.90 -8.04 -13.15
CA ASN A 309 11.24 -7.44 -13.21
C ASN A 309 12.09 -7.84 -12.01
N ASP A 310 11.52 -7.91 -10.81
CA ASP A 310 12.25 -8.29 -9.60
C ASP A 310 12.64 -9.78 -9.62
N VAL A 311 11.78 -10.69 -10.11
CA VAL A 311 12.17 -12.09 -10.38
C VAL A 311 13.31 -12.16 -11.40
N SER A 312 13.24 -11.36 -12.46
CA SER A 312 14.30 -11.29 -13.48
C SER A 312 15.62 -10.75 -12.90
N LYS A 313 15.56 -9.76 -11.99
CA LYS A 313 16.74 -9.22 -11.29
C LYS A 313 17.39 -10.27 -10.39
N LEU A 314 16.60 -11.09 -9.69
CA LEU A 314 17.13 -12.22 -8.92
C LEU A 314 17.91 -13.17 -9.84
N ALA A 315 17.31 -13.63 -10.94
CA ALA A 315 17.98 -14.55 -11.87
C ALA A 315 19.26 -13.95 -12.50
N THR A 316 19.22 -12.68 -12.90
CA THR A 316 20.40 -12.00 -13.48
C THR A 316 21.49 -11.72 -12.45
N GLY A 317 21.14 -11.51 -11.18
CA GLY A 317 22.09 -11.32 -10.09
C GLY A 317 22.99 -12.54 -9.85
N ILE A 318 22.45 -13.76 -9.95
CA ILE A 318 23.24 -14.99 -9.89
C ILE A 318 24.29 -15.05 -10.99
N SER A 319 23.91 -14.70 -12.22
CA SER A 319 24.85 -14.68 -13.35
C SER A 319 26.02 -13.70 -13.08
N LYS A 320 25.75 -12.58 -12.42
CA LYS A 320 26.79 -11.62 -12.02
C LYS A 320 27.71 -12.20 -10.95
N ILE A 321 27.16 -12.87 -9.93
CA ILE A 321 27.99 -13.53 -8.89
C ILE A 321 28.89 -14.60 -9.52
N MET A 322 28.37 -15.40 -10.44
CA MET A 322 29.18 -16.39 -11.18
C MET A 322 30.35 -15.74 -11.92
N GLU A 323 30.14 -14.58 -12.56
CA GLU A 323 31.22 -13.81 -13.20
C GLU A 323 32.27 -13.36 -12.18
N VAL A 324 31.85 -12.86 -11.02
CA VAL A 324 32.76 -12.42 -9.95
C VAL A 324 33.58 -13.59 -9.41
N VAL A 325 32.97 -14.76 -9.18
CA VAL A 325 33.68 -15.97 -8.76
C VAL A 325 34.72 -16.39 -9.80
N LYS A 326 34.34 -16.39 -11.09
CA LYS A 326 35.26 -16.72 -12.18
C LYS A 326 36.48 -15.81 -12.21
N LEU A 327 36.26 -14.49 -12.12
CA LEU A 327 37.34 -13.50 -12.10
C LEU A 327 38.29 -13.70 -10.92
N ASN A 328 37.77 -14.05 -9.75
CA ASN A 328 38.59 -14.29 -8.56
C ASN A 328 39.35 -15.63 -8.64
N ALA A 329 38.77 -16.66 -9.27
CA ALA A 329 39.41 -17.96 -9.45
C ALA A 329 40.61 -17.95 -10.42
N GLU A 330 40.66 -17.00 -11.35
CA GLU A 330 41.77 -16.83 -12.29
C GLU A 330 43.02 -16.19 -11.64
N LEU A 331 42.92 -15.71 -10.40
CA LEU A 331 44.06 -15.13 -9.68
C LEU A 331 44.99 -16.22 -9.12
N PRO A 332 46.32 -15.99 -9.07
CA PRO A 332 47.22 -16.87 -8.36
C PRO A 332 46.76 -17.03 -6.91
N LEU A 333 46.70 -18.26 -6.40
CA LEU A 333 46.34 -18.61 -5.02
C LEU A 333 47.19 -17.80 -4.02
N LYS A 334 46.76 -16.58 -3.71
CA LYS A 334 47.15 -15.82 -2.54
C LYS A 334 46.13 -16.12 -1.44
N ASP A 335 46.64 -16.20 -0.21
CA ASP A 335 45.84 -16.50 0.98
C ASP A 335 44.52 -15.70 0.98
N GLY A 336 43.40 -16.41 1.14
CA GLY A 336 42.07 -15.82 1.29
C GLY A 336 41.18 -15.78 0.04
N THR A 337 41.72 -15.84 -1.19
CA THR A 337 40.88 -15.84 -2.41
C THR A 337 40.01 -17.10 -2.53
N GLY A 338 40.49 -18.24 -2.00
CA GLY A 338 39.73 -19.48 -1.92
C GLY A 338 38.47 -19.36 -1.06
N LYS A 339 38.58 -18.72 0.13
CA LYS A 339 37.45 -18.57 1.07
C LYS A 339 36.27 -17.80 0.45
N PHE A 340 36.56 -16.67 -0.22
CA PHE A 340 35.53 -15.92 -0.95
C PHE A 340 34.83 -16.80 -2.00
N CYS A 341 35.60 -17.49 -2.85
CA CYS A 341 35.03 -18.35 -3.89
C CYS A 341 34.20 -19.50 -3.31
N ASP A 342 34.65 -20.11 -2.21
CA ASP A 342 33.93 -21.18 -1.51
C ASP A 342 32.59 -20.68 -0.97
N SER A 343 32.59 -19.55 -0.25
CA SER A 343 31.39 -18.89 0.28
C SER A 343 30.37 -18.57 -0.82
N MET A 344 30.82 -17.92 -1.91
CA MET A 344 29.95 -17.58 -3.03
C MET A 344 29.40 -18.84 -3.73
N THR A 345 30.20 -19.90 -3.85
CA THR A 345 29.78 -21.15 -4.49
C THR A 345 28.75 -21.90 -3.66
N GLU A 346 28.87 -21.87 -2.33
CA GLU A 346 27.86 -22.40 -1.41
C GLU A 346 26.54 -21.64 -1.55
N PHE A 347 26.60 -20.31 -1.55
CA PHE A 347 25.43 -19.47 -1.79
C PHE A 347 24.75 -19.77 -3.14
N LEU A 348 25.52 -19.82 -4.24
CA LEU A 348 24.99 -20.08 -5.59
C LEU A 348 24.17 -21.37 -5.65
N LYS A 349 24.65 -22.45 -5.01
CA LYS A 349 23.93 -23.74 -4.95
C LYS A 349 22.58 -23.64 -4.26
N LYS A 350 22.48 -22.86 -3.18
CA LYS A 350 21.21 -22.61 -2.47
C LYS A 350 20.29 -21.74 -3.33
N ALA A 351 20.82 -20.63 -3.85
CA ALA A 351 20.05 -19.60 -4.52
C ALA A 351 19.42 -20.06 -5.84
N GLU A 352 20.09 -20.93 -6.61
CA GLU A 352 19.53 -21.48 -7.86
C GLU A 352 18.19 -22.20 -7.62
N GLY A 353 18.09 -22.98 -6.55
CA GLY A 353 16.86 -23.69 -6.20
C GLY A 353 15.74 -22.75 -5.78
N GLU A 354 16.05 -21.73 -4.97
CA GLU A 354 15.05 -20.76 -4.51
C GLU A 354 14.54 -19.87 -5.65
N ILE A 355 15.41 -19.44 -6.56
CA ILE A 355 15.00 -18.67 -7.75
C ILE A 355 14.10 -19.52 -8.64
N ALA A 356 14.44 -20.80 -8.88
CA ALA A 356 13.60 -21.69 -9.66
C ALA A 356 12.21 -21.85 -9.04
N ASN A 357 12.12 -21.94 -7.71
CA ASN A 357 10.85 -21.99 -6.99
C ASN A 357 10.04 -20.69 -7.17
N VAL A 358 10.68 -19.53 -7.01
CA VAL A 358 10.01 -18.22 -7.18
C VAL A 358 9.53 -18.03 -8.62
N GLN A 359 10.31 -18.41 -9.63
CA GLN A 359 9.91 -18.37 -11.04
C GLN A 359 8.72 -19.31 -11.34
N ALA A 360 8.71 -20.50 -10.72
CA ALA A 360 7.58 -21.40 -10.84
C ALA A 360 6.31 -20.83 -10.20
N GLN A 361 6.42 -20.23 -9.01
CA GLN A 361 5.31 -19.55 -8.32
C GLN A 361 4.79 -18.35 -9.13
N GLU A 362 5.67 -17.54 -9.72
CA GLU A 362 5.31 -16.45 -10.62
C GLU A 362 4.42 -16.97 -11.77
N GLY A 363 4.87 -18.02 -12.46
CA GLY A 363 4.15 -18.62 -13.57
C GLY A 363 2.77 -19.16 -13.16
N ILE A 364 2.70 -19.83 -12.01
CA ILE A 364 1.43 -20.35 -11.46
C ILE A 364 0.48 -19.19 -11.11
N ALA A 365 0.96 -18.20 -10.34
CA ALA A 365 0.16 -17.07 -9.90
C ALA A 365 -0.41 -16.29 -11.09
N PHE A 366 0.42 -15.93 -12.08
CA PHE A 366 -0.08 -15.21 -13.26
C PHE A 366 -0.99 -16.06 -14.14
N SER A 367 -0.77 -17.38 -14.23
CA SER A 367 -1.73 -18.28 -14.90
C SER A 367 -3.07 -18.32 -14.17
N MET A 368 -3.08 -18.30 -12.84
CA MET A 368 -4.31 -18.23 -12.04
C MET A 368 -5.04 -16.90 -12.23
N VAL A 369 -4.31 -15.79 -12.23
CA VAL A 369 -4.86 -14.45 -12.49
C VAL A 369 -5.49 -14.39 -13.88
N LYS A 370 -4.78 -14.89 -14.90
CA LYS A 370 -5.31 -14.97 -16.27
C LYS A 370 -6.59 -15.81 -16.33
N GLY A 371 -6.57 -17.01 -15.75
CA GLY A 371 -7.74 -17.88 -15.70
C GLY A 371 -8.92 -17.27 -14.92
N LEU A 372 -8.65 -16.45 -13.91
CA LEU A 372 -9.67 -15.70 -13.18
C LEU A 372 -10.31 -14.60 -14.04
N THR A 373 -9.48 -13.85 -14.79
CA THR A 373 -9.96 -12.83 -15.72
C THR A 373 -10.82 -13.45 -16.81
N GLU A 374 -10.40 -14.58 -17.39
CA GLU A 374 -11.20 -15.34 -18.36
C GLU A 374 -12.50 -15.86 -17.74
N TYR A 375 -12.46 -16.33 -16.48
CA TYR A 375 -13.66 -16.80 -15.78
C TYR A 375 -14.74 -15.72 -15.61
N PHE A 376 -14.36 -14.47 -15.33
CA PHE A 376 -15.33 -13.38 -15.14
C PHE A 376 -15.65 -12.60 -16.42
N HIS A 377 -14.73 -12.47 -17.37
CA HIS A 377 -14.88 -11.62 -18.57
C HIS A 377 -14.96 -12.41 -19.89
N GLY A 378 -14.82 -13.74 -19.86
CA GLY A 378 -14.85 -14.59 -21.06
C GLY A 378 -13.76 -14.20 -22.06
N ASP A 379 -14.08 -14.24 -23.35
CA ASP A 379 -13.14 -13.89 -24.43
C ASP A 379 -12.63 -12.44 -24.35
N SER A 380 -13.40 -11.53 -23.75
CA SER A 380 -12.96 -10.14 -23.56
C SER A 380 -11.83 -10.00 -22.53
N GLY A 381 -11.57 -11.04 -21.73
CA GLY A 381 -10.44 -11.10 -20.82
C GLY A 381 -9.09 -11.30 -21.51
N LYS A 382 -9.07 -11.81 -22.76
CA LYS A 382 -7.84 -11.99 -23.56
C LYS A 382 -7.24 -10.67 -24.04
N GLU A 383 -8.05 -9.62 -24.08
CA GLU A 383 -7.68 -8.26 -24.49
C GLU A 383 -7.37 -7.35 -23.29
N GLU A 384 -7.41 -7.87 -22.06
CA GLU A 384 -7.16 -7.08 -20.86
C GLU A 384 -5.67 -6.70 -20.79
N ALA A 385 -5.38 -5.41 -20.97
CA ALA A 385 -4.02 -4.91 -21.05
C ALA A 385 -3.27 -4.96 -19.70
N HIS A 386 -4.01 -4.91 -18.57
CA HIS A 386 -3.40 -4.89 -17.24
C HIS A 386 -3.75 -6.16 -16.46
N PRO A 387 -2.78 -7.05 -16.15
CA PRO A 387 -3.03 -8.36 -15.53
C PRO A 387 -3.86 -8.30 -14.24
N LEU A 388 -3.64 -7.28 -13.39
CA LEU A 388 -4.31 -7.13 -12.10
C LEU A 388 -5.56 -6.22 -12.13
N ARG A 389 -6.03 -5.80 -13.31
CA ARG A 389 -7.18 -4.86 -13.45
C ARG A 389 -8.41 -5.34 -12.69
N LEU A 390 -8.68 -6.63 -12.78
CA LEU A 390 -9.84 -7.25 -12.16
C LEU A 390 -9.85 -7.02 -10.64
N PHE A 391 -8.71 -7.19 -9.97
CA PHE A 391 -8.61 -6.95 -8.53
C PHE A 391 -8.82 -5.46 -8.18
N MET A 392 -8.31 -4.53 -9.00
CA MET A 392 -8.54 -3.09 -8.78
C MET A 392 -10.02 -2.74 -8.83
N VAL A 393 -10.72 -3.21 -9.86
CA VAL A 393 -12.16 -2.97 -10.01
C VAL A 393 -12.94 -3.53 -8.82
N VAL A 394 -12.60 -4.74 -8.36
CA VAL A 394 -13.25 -5.34 -7.20
C VAL A 394 -12.92 -4.58 -5.91
N ARG A 395 -11.66 -4.19 -5.66
CA ARG A 395 -11.27 -3.39 -4.49
C ARG A 395 -12.06 -2.07 -4.43
N ASP A 396 -12.14 -1.37 -5.56
CA ASP A 396 -12.82 -0.07 -5.64
C ASP A 396 -14.32 -0.26 -5.42
N PHE A 397 -14.90 -1.30 -6.01
CA PHE A 397 -16.29 -1.66 -5.76
C PHE A 397 -16.56 -2.01 -4.29
N LEU A 398 -15.69 -2.77 -3.63
CA LEU A 398 -15.84 -3.11 -2.21
C LEU A 398 -15.82 -1.86 -1.32
N SER A 399 -14.98 -0.87 -1.67
CA SER A 399 -14.94 0.40 -0.96
C SER A 399 -16.26 1.17 -1.10
N ILE A 400 -16.85 1.15 -2.30
CA ILE A 400 -18.17 1.73 -2.56
C ILE A 400 -19.28 0.96 -1.81
N LEU A 401 -19.23 -0.38 -1.84
CA LEU A 401 -20.17 -1.25 -1.16
C LEU A 401 -20.18 -1.01 0.35
N ASP A 402 -19.00 -0.86 0.96
CA ASP A 402 -18.87 -0.56 2.39
C ASP A 402 -19.56 0.76 2.75
N GLN A 403 -19.44 1.77 1.89
CA GLN A 403 -20.11 3.06 2.08
C GLN A 403 -21.64 2.90 1.97
N VAL A 404 -22.13 2.19 0.96
CA VAL A 404 -23.57 1.93 0.79
C VAL A 404 -24.14 1.11 1.95
N CYS A 405 -23.42 0.10 2.46
CA CYS A 405 -23.84 -0.68 3.62
C CYS A 405 -23.99 0.20 4.87
N LYS A 406 -23.07 1.14 5.09
CA LYS A 406 -23.18 2.12 6.19
C LYS A 406 -24.42 3.01 6.03
N ASP A 407 -24.71 3.46 4.81
CA ASP A 407 -25.84 4.36 4.55
C ASP A 407 -27.18 3.63 4.68
N VAL A 408 -27.28 2.39 4.17
CA VAL A 408 -28.45 1.51 4.38
C VAL A 408 -28.65 1.20 5.88
N GLY A 409 -27.57 0.96 6.62
CA GLY A 409 -27.63 0.77 8.07
C GLY A 409 -28.26 1.96 8.81
N LYS A 410 -27.80 3.18 8.50
CA LYS A 410 -28.35 4.42 9.08
C LYS A 410 -29.83 4.62 8.72
N ILE A 411 -30.22 4.28 7.49
CA ILE A 411 -31.62 4.37 7.05
C ILE A 411 -32.48 3.40 7.87
N ASN A 412 -32.05 2.16 8.02
CA ASN A 412 -32.77 1.15 8.81
C ASN A 412 -32.92 1.58 10.28
N GLU A 413 -31.88 2.15 10.90
CA GLU A 413 -31.95 2.69 12.26
C GLU A 413 -32.95 3.86 12.38
N ARG A 414 -32.94 4.80 11.43
CA ARG A 414 -33.86 5.95 11.43
C ARG A 414 -35.31 5.53 11.25
N THR A 415 -35.59 4.58 10.35
CA THR A 415 -36.93 4.01 10.18
C THR A 415 -37.41 3.36 11.48
N MET A 416 -36.51 2.66 12.19
CA MET A 416 -36.80 2.03 13.48
C MET A 416 -37.17 3.06 14.58
N VAL A 417 -36.41 4.15 14.68
CA VAL A 417 -36.66 5.23 15.66
C VAL A 417 -37.97 5.96 15.39
N ASN A 418 -38.32 6.18 14.11
CA ASN A 418 -39.56 6.87 13.74
C ASN A 418 -40.81 5.99 13.97
N SER A 419 -40.74 4.69 13.69
CA SER A 419 -41.83 3.75 14.01
C SER A 419 -42.03 3.56 15.52
N GLY A 420 -40.96 3.67 16.33
CA GLY A 420 -41.06 3.65 17.80
C GLY A 420 -41.70 4.91 18.41
N ARG A 421 -41.61 6.07 17.72
CA ARG A 421 -42.18 7.35 18.19
C ARG A 421 -43.66 7.54 17.84
N GLN A 422 -44.16 6.93 16.76
CA GLN A 422 -45.58 7.00 16.38
C GLN A 422 -46.54 6.24 17.33
N ILE A 423 -46.02 5.46 18.29
CA ILE A 423 -46.81 4.57 19.15
C ILE A 423 -46.95 5.12 20.59
N GLN A 424 -46.47 6.33 20.89
CA GLN A 424 -46.78 7.00 22.17
C GLN A 424 -47.94 7.99 22.01
N ILE A 425 -49.18 7.47 21.98
CA ILE A 425 -50.35 8.26 22.38
C ILE A 425 -50.40 8.19 23.91
N PRO A 426 -50.35 9.30 24.66
CA PRO A 426 -50.54 9.25 26.10
C PRO A 426 -51.99 8.84 26.40
N ALA A 427 -52.17 7.74 27.13
CA ALA A 427 -53.43 7.46 27.79
C ALA A 427 -53.69 8.61 28.79
N ASN A 428 -54.66 9.46 28.49
CA ASN A 428 -55.02 10.60 29.30
C ASN A 428 -55.69 10.12 30.60
N PRO A 429 -55.13 10.31 31.80
CA PRO A 429 -55.77 9.89 33.04
C PRO A 429 -56.32 11.14 33.74
N SER A 430 -57.45 11.68 33.27
CA SER A 430 -58.21 12.66 34.06
C SER A 430 -59.64 12.71 33.59
N LEU A 431 -60.55 12.10 34.36
CA LEU A 431 -61.78 12.75 34.85
C LEU A 431 -62.55 11.74 35.71
N LEU A 432 -62.33 11.84 37.03
CA LEU A 432 -63.28 11.40 38.04
C LEU A 432 -63.91 12.65 38.66
N GLN A 433 -65.23 12.75 38.50
CA GLN A 433 -66.26 13.27 39.42
C GLN A 433 -67.50 13.52 38.53
N VAL A 434 -68.63 12.82 38.70
CA VAL A 434 -69.69 13.13 39.69
C VAL A 434 -70.44 11.85 40.17
N PHE A 435 -70.92 11.97 41.41
CA PHE A 435 -71.60 11.08 42.39
C PHE A 435 -72.90 10.32 41.97
N PRO A 436 -73.54 9.52 42.89
CA PRO A 436 -74.13 8.21 42.59
C PRO A 436 -75.68 8.23 42.62
N GLY A 437 -76.29 7.14 42.16
CA GLY A 437 -77.71 6.89 42.43
C GLY A 437 -78.27 5.69 41.68
N PHE A 438 -78.35 4.56 42.36
CA PHE A 438 -79.30 3.49 42.03
C PHE A 438 -80.72 4.02 42.27
N ASN A 439 -81.63 3.92 41.29
CA ASN A 439 -82.95 3.34 41.54
C ASN A 439 -83.71 2.96 40.26
N GLU A 440 -84.18 1.72 40.28
CA GLU A 440 -85.48 1.20 39.84
C GLU A 440 -86.15 1.64 38.52
N ARG A 441 -86.48 0.58 37.76
CA ARG A 441 -87.78 0.24 37.14
C ARG A 441 -88.13 0.75 35.74
N GLN A 442 -88.52 -0.27 34.97
CA GLN A 442 -89.66 -0.37 34.07
C GLN A 442 -89.55 0.14 32.62
N GLN A 443 -89.62 -0.87 31.75
CA GLN A 443 -90.60 -1.05 30.66
C GLN A 443 -90.35 -0.40 29.29
N SER A 444 -90.44 -1.32 28.32
CA SER A 444 -91.19 -1.28 27.06
C SER A 444 -90.63 -0.53 25.86
N SER A 445 -90.56 -1.32 24.75
CA SER A 445 -90.87 -0.99 23.35
C SER A 445 -90.11 0.17 22.70
N SER A 446 -89.64 0.11 21.47
CA SER A 446 -90.22 -0.32 20.19
C SER A 446 -89.03 -0.20 19.20
N SER A 447 -88.79 -1.14 18.29
CA SER A 447 -89.17 -1.04 16.86
C SER A 447 -88.64 0.24 16.18
N ASP A 448 -88.09 0.24 14.98
CA ASP A 448 -87.88 -0.71 13.90
C ASP A 448 -86.86 -0.03 12.96
N ASP A 449 -86.25 -0.81 12.06
CA ASP A 449 -86.10 -0.53 10.62
C ASP A 449 -85.44 0.80 10.14
N GLU A 450 -84.78 0.91 9.00
CA GLU A 450 -84.60 0.06 7.83
C GLU A 450 -83.36 0.62 7.09
N SER A 451 -82.57 -0.32 6.56
CA SER A 451 -81.99 -0.37 5.22
C SER A 451 -81.96 0.87 4.31
N SER A 452 -80.82 0.99 3.62
CA SER A 452 -80.67 1.00 2.14
C SER A 452 -79.58 2.00 1.73
N SER A 453 -78.41 1.53 1.31
CA SER A 453 -78.09 1.09 -0.06
C SER A 453 -78.07 2.25 -1.05
N SER A 454 -76.89 2.53 -1.62
CA SER A 454 -76.70 2.71 -3.06
C SER A 454 -75.20 2.79 -3.37
N SER A 455 -74.77 1.76 -4.11
CA SER A 455 -73.76 1.68 -5.18
C SER A 455 -72.51 2.54 -5.16
#